data_AF-A0A9D5M636-F1
#
_entry.id   AF-A0A9D5M636-F1
#
_cell.length_a   1.000
_cell.length_b   1.000
_cell.length_c   1.000
_cell.angle_alpha   90.00
_cell.angle_beta   90.00
_cell.angle_gamma   90.00
#
_symmetry.space_group_name_H-M   'P 1'
#
loop_
_entity.id
_entity.type
_entity.pdbx_description
1 polymer ?
#
loop_
_entity_poly.entity_id
_entity_poly.type
_entity_poly.pdbx_seq_one_letter_code
_entity_poly.pdbx_strand_id
1 'polypeptide(L)'
;MQASRKVSLKLNFPTNRRHLDKLNLLVYNFTNDISFGDGDMPRQGLGKERVVQAAVALIEEKGISQFSMGKLAKRLNVKTASLYNHVKNLDMLLEAVGFVAITQLTEAEERAVKGKTGDEALFALAEAFRAFAREHYQLYRVIMGFPKWNNRMLEQGAGKIVRPVMQVLAGYGLSEVQQFHWQRVLRGMMVGFAFHEHAGGFSHFPVDKDESYCIAIQSIADSLHRIGGMTE
;
A
#
# COMPACT_ATOMS: atom_id res chain seq x y z
N MET A 1 27.92 -39.24 1.86
CA MET A 1 27.85 -37.99 2.65
C MET A 1 28.41 -36.85 1.82
N GLN A 2 27.57 -36.08 1.12
CA GLN A 2 27.98 -34.85 0.44
C GLN A 2 27.65 -33.66 1.33
N ALA A 3 28.68 -32.89 1.70
CA ALA A 3 28.56 -31.70 2.52
C ALA A 3 27.92 -30.56 1.71
N SER A 4 26.77 -30.07 2.20
CA SER A 4 26.05 -28.94 1.61
C SER A 4 26.83 -27.64 1.86
N ARG A 5 27.31 -27.01 0.78
CA ARG A 5 28.03 -25.73 0.80
C ARG A 5 27.01 -24.61 1.02
N LYS A 6 26.96 -24.03 2.23
CA LYS A 6 26.24 -22.77 2.50
C LYS A 6 26.83 -21.65 1.64
N VAL A 7 26.08 -21.16 0.66
CA VAL A 7 26.40 -19.94 -0.08
C VAL A 7 25.89 -18.76 0.73
N SER A 8 26.78 -18.10 1.47
CA SER A 8 26.46 -16.82 2.14
C SER A 8 26.64 -15.67 1.14
N LEU A 9 25.54 -15.19 0.57
CA LEU A 9 25.51 -13.94 -0.19
C LEU A 9 25.65 -12.75 0.77
N LYS A 10 26.87 -12.23 0.93
CA LYS A 10 27.10 -10.92 1.56
C LYS A 10 26.69 -9.83 0.58
N LEU A 11 25.45 -9.35 0.68
CA LEU A 11 24.99 -8.16 -0.05
C LEU A 11 25.52 -6.91 0.67
N ASN A 12 26.59 -6.32 0.14
CA ASN A 12 27.09 -5.02 0.58
C ASN A 12 26.24 -3.92 -0.08
N PHE A 13 25.36 -3.27 0.69
CA PHE A 13 24.59 -2.12 0.23
C PHE A 13 25.34 -0.82 0.58
N PRO A 14 25.71 0.04 -0.39
CA PRO A 14 26.29 1.34 -0.08
C PRO A 14 25.23 2.26 0.53
N THR A 15 25.42 2.64 1.79
CA THR A 15 24.55 3.56 2.53
C THR A 15 24.77 4.99 2.04
N ASN A 16 23.98 5.47 1.08
CA ASN A 16 24.02 6.88 0.69
C ASN A 16 23.27 7.74 1.71
N ARG A 17 23.99 8.14 2.77
CA ARG A 17 23.51 8.89 3.96
C ARG A 17 22.60 10.07 3.60
N ARG A 18 22.92 10.82 2.53
CA ARG A 18 22.15 12.01 2.11
C ARG A 18 20.71 11.72 1.65
N HIS A 19 20.42 10.51 1.15
CA HIS A 19 19.07 10.14 0.71
C HIS A 19 18.21 9.65 1.88
N LEU A 20 18.84 9.03 2.88
CA LEU A 20 18.22 8.63 4.13
C LEU A 20 17.92 9.85 5.01
N ASP A 21 18.78 10.86 5.03
CA ASP A 21 18.55 12.10 5.80
C ASP A 21 17.30 12.86 5.30
N LYS A 22 17.02 12.86 3.98
CA LYS A 22 15.78 13.44 3.42
C LYS A 22 14.53 12.63 3.76
N LEU A 23 14.63 11.30 3.80
CA LEU A 23 13.51 10.42 4.17
C LEU A 23 13.25 10.49 5.68
N ASN A 24 14.29 10.57 6.50
CA ASN A 24 14.19 10.73 7.96
C ASN A 24 13.65 12.10 8.36
N LEU A 25 13.99 13.19 7.66
CA LEU A 25 13.35 14.50 7.89
C LEU A 25 11.85 14.53 7.56
N LEU A 26 11.41 13.74 6.57
CA LEU A 26 10.00 13.59 6.18
C LEU A 26 9.21 12.73 7.18
N VAL A 27 9.86 11.75 7.81
CA VAL A 27 9.25 10.85 8.81
C VAL A 27 9.25 11.48 10.22
N TYR A 28 10.30 12.23 10.60
CA TYR A 28 10.48 12.77 11.96
C TYR A 28 9.68 14.05 12.25
N ASN A 29 9.39 14.90 11.25
CA ASN A 29 8.66 16.16 11.45
C ASN A 29 7.13 16.01 11.49
N PHE A 30 6.59 14.80 11.33
CA PHE A 30 5.14 14.57 11.19
C PHE A 30 4.48 13.92 12.42
N THR A 31 5.24 13.57 13.45
CA THR A 31 4.71 12.98 14.69
C THR A 31 3.94 13.95 15.58
N ASN A 32 3.94 15.26 15.28
CA ASN A 32 3.44 16.29 16.19
C ASN A 32 2.27 17.14 15.70
N ASP A 33 1.69 16.93 14.52
CA ASP A 33 0.58 17.78 14.07
C ASP A 33 -0.52 17.02 13.30
N ILE A 34 -1.67 16.89 13.98
CA ILE A 34 -3.03 17.25 13.51
C ILE A 34 -4.06 16.28 14.11
N SER A 35 -4.78 16.81 15.10
CA SER A 35 -6.12 16.38 15.50
C SER A 35 -7.12 16.83 14.43
N PHE A 36 -7.95 15.93 13.92
CA PHE A 36 -9.11 16.31 13.10
C PHE A 36 -10.33 16.42 14.03
N GLY A 37 -10.84 17.64 14.19
CA GLY A 37 -12.02 17.92 15.01
C GLY A 37 -13.33 17.60 14.29
N ASP A 38 -14.27 17.01 15.04
CA ASP A 38 -15.67 16.83 14.65
C ASP A 38 -16.41 18.17 14.56
N GLY A 39 -17.18 18.37 13.48
CA GLY A 39 -17.95 19.60 13.29
C GLY A 39 -18.96 19.55 12.13
N ASP A 40 -20.18 19.11 12.46
CA ASP A 40 -21.52 19.49 11.98
C ASP A 40 -21.81 19.78 10.47
N MET A 41 -22.84 19.14 9.93
CA MET A 41 -23.27 19.18 8.52
C MET A 41 -24.49 20.10 8.28
N PRO A 42 -24.41 21.01 7.28
CA PRO A 42 -25.61 21.55 6.63
C PRO A 42 -25.60 21.44 5.07
N ARG A 43 -26.70 20.86 4.53
CA ARG A 43 -27.24 20.85 3.13
C ARG A 43 -26.29 20.53 1.96
N GLN A 44 -26.59 19.41 1.28
CA GLN A 44 -25.84 18.76 0.17
C GLN A 44 -25.53 19.65 -1.04
N GLY A 45 -24.51 20.50 -0.93
CA GLY A 45 -23.73 20.97 -2.08
C GLY A 45 -22.91 19.83 -2.70
N LEU A 46 -22.44 20.02 -3.94
CA LEU A 46 -21.38 19.17 -4.48
C LEU A 46 -20.11 19.47 -3.67
N GLY A 47 -19.78 18.64 -2.69
CA GLY A 47 -18.52 18.75 -1.94
C GLY A 47 -17.39 18.02 -2.66
N LYS A 48 -16.13 18.43 -2.43
CA LYS A 48 -14.96 17.70 -2.94
C LYS A 48 -15.01 16.22 -2.53
N GLU A 49 -15.39 15.95 -1.28
CA GLU A 49 -15.54 14.60 -0.76
C GLU A 49 -16.58 13.77 -1.54
N ARG A 50 -17.76 14.33 -1.83
CA ARG A 50 -18.80 13.66 -2.63
C ARG A 50 -18.31 13.34 -4.04
N VAL A 51 -17.53 14.23 -4.66
CA VAL A 51 -16.91 13.98 -5.98
C VAL A 51 -15.92 12.82 -5.91
N VAL A 52 -15.07 12.80 -4.89
CA VAL A 52 -14.07 11.73 -4.68
C VAL A 52 -14.75 10.39 -4.42
N GLN A 53 -15.73 10.33 -3.53
CA GLN A 53 -16.46 9.09 -3.21
C GLN A 53 -17.24 8.54 -4.42
N ALA A 54 -17.85 9.42 -5.23
CA ALA A 54 -18.48 8.99 -6.48
C ALA A 54 -17.46 8.49 -7.51
N ALA A 55 -16.25 9.04 -7.52
CA ALA A 55 -15.16 8.56 -8.37
C ALA A 55 -14.64 7.19 -7.92
N VAL A 56 -14.43 6.99 -6.61
CA VAL A 56 -14.09 5.68 -6.00
C VAL A 56 -15.10 4.63 -6.45
N ALA A 57 -16.40 4.86 -6.19
CA ALA A 57 -17.45 3.92 -6.55
C ALA A 57 -17.52 3.64 -8.07
N LEU A 58 -17.32 4.67 -8.91
CA LEU A 58 -17.33 4.48 -10.36
C LEU A 58 -16.11 3.68 -10.86
N ILE A 59 -14.94 3.87 -10.24
CA ILE A 59 -13.72 3.11 -10.55
C ILE A 59 -13.87 1.66 -10.14
N GLU A 60 -14.46 1.38 -8.98
CA GLU A 60 -14.75 0.00 -8.57
C GLU A 60 -15.74 -0.69 -9.50
N GLU A 61 -16.81 0.01 -9.89
CA GLU A 61 -17.87 -0.56 -10.73
C GLU A 61 -17.43 -0.79 -12.19
N LYS A 62 -16.69 0.15 -12.78
CA LYS A 62 -16.37 0.16 -14.23
C LYS A 62 -14.90 -0.04 -14.55
N GLY A 63 -14.03 0.03 -13.56
CA GLY A 63 -12.59 -0.01 -13.71
C GLY A 63 -11.96 1.33 -14.08
N ILE A 64 -10.74 1.55 -13.60
CA ILE A 64 -9.98 2.78 -13.83
C ILE A 64 -9.74 3.04 -15.32
N SER A 65 -9.55 2.00 -16.13
CA SER A 65 -9.35 2.12 -17.58
C SER A 65 -10.57 2.70 -18.32
N GLN A 66 -11.77 2.57 -17.75
CA GLN A 66 -13.00 3.11 -18.32
C GLN A 66 -13.45 4.41 -17.66
N PHE A 67 -12.72 4.91 -16.67
CA PHE A 67 -13.08 6.11 -15.94
C PHE A 67 -12.90 7.37 -16.78
N SER A 68 -13.81 8.35 -16.62
CA SER A 68 -13.64 9.69 -17.21
C SER A 68 -14.44 10.74 -16.43
N MET A 69 -14.03 12.01 -16.53
CA MET A 69 -14.75 13.14 -15.92
C MET A 69 -16.20 13.24 -16.41
N GLY A 70 -16.46 12.91 -17.68
CA GLY A 70 -17.82 12.92 -18.23
C GLY A 70 -18.71 11.82 -17.64
N LYS A 71 -18.18 10.61 -17.46
CA LYS A 71 -18.92 9.51 -16.80
C LYS A 71 -19.21 9.83 -15.33
N LEU A 72 -18.25 10.44 -14.64
CA LEU A 72 -18.44 10.91 -13.26
C LEU A 72 -19.52 12.00 -13.18
N ALA A 73 -19.49 12.98 -14.08
CA ALA A 73 -20.49 14.05 -14.13
C ALA A 73 -21.91 13.49 -14.36
N LYS A 74 -22.03 12.52 -15.29
CA LYS A 74 -23.28 11.79 -15.54
C LYS A 74 -23.76 11.05 -14.29
N ARG A 75 -22.87 10.35 -13.57
CA ARG A 75 -23.22 9.65 -12.31
C ARG A 75 -23.72 10.61 -11.24
N LEU A 76 -23.13 11.79 -11.15
CA LEU A 76 -23.50 12.82 -10.17
C LEU A 76 -24.68 13.70 -10.61
N ASN A 77 -25.21 13.51 -11.82
CA ASN A 77 -26.23 14.35 -12.44
C ASN A 77 -25.87 15.84 -12.47
N VAL A 78 -24.62 16.15 -12.85
CA VAL A 78 -24.10 17.52 -12.97
C VAL A 78 -23.42 17.73 -14.31
N LYS A 79 -23.17 18.99 -14.69
CA LYS A 79 -22.32 19.31 -15.84
C LYS A 79 -20.86 18.99 -15.51
N THR A 80 -20.09 18.51 -16.48
CA THR A 80 -18.65 18.24 -16.30
C THR A 80 -17.89 19.46 -15.79
N ALA A 81 -18.25 20.66 -16.26
CA ALA A 81 -17.69 21.93 -15.77
C ALA A 81 -17.85 22.12 -14.25
N SER A 82 -18.95 21.65 -13.66
CA SER A 82 -19.20 21.74 -12.21
C SER A 82 -18.21 20.90 -11.39
N LEU A 83 -17.69 19.80 -11.94
CA LEU A 83 -16.68 18.99 -11.24
C LEU A 83 -15.36 19.76 -11.05
N TYR A 84 -15.00 20.58 -12.04
CA TYR A 84 -13.74 21.34 -12.01
C TYR A 84 -13.71 22.45 -10.97
N ASN A 85 -14.88 22.85 -10.43
CA ASN A 85 -14.96 23.72 -9.27
C ASN A 85 -14.46 23.05 -7.97
N HIS A 86 -14.37 21.71 -7.95
CA HIS A 86 -13.98 20.92 -6.78
C HIS A 86 -12.65 20.17 -6.97
N VAL A 87 -12.33 19.78 -8.20
CA VAL A 87 -11.09 19.09 -8.56
C VAL A 87 -10.46 19.73 -9.79
N LYS A 88 -9.22 20.20 -9.68
CA LYS A 88 -8.58 21.02 -10.72
C LYS A 88 -8.40 20.27 -12.04
N ASN A 89 -8.17 18.97 -11.99
CA ASN A 89 -7.98 18.10 -13.14
C ASN A 89 -8.20 16.63 -12.74
N LEU A 90 -8.11 15.74 -13.74
CA LEU A 90 -8.24 14.29 -13.54
C LEU A 90 -7.16 13.74 -12.58
N ASP A 91 -5.91 14.18 -12.70
CA ASP A 91 -4.81 13.67 -11.89
C ASP A 91 -5.02 13.97 -10.40
N MET A 92 -5.41 15.21 -10.05
CA MET A 92 -5.74 15.61 -8.68
C MET A 92 -6.94 14.84 -8.11
N LEU A 93 -7.89 14.46 -8.96
CA LEU A 93 -8.99 13.59 -8.53
C LEU A 93 -8.49 12.16 -8.28
N LEU A 94 -7.65 11.61 -9.16
CA LEU A 94 -7.10 10.27 -9.00
C LEU A 94 -6.13 10.16 -7.83
N GLU A 95 -5.35 11.22 -7.54
CA GLU A 95 -4.57 11.36 -6.30
C GLU A 95 -5.47 11.26 -5.07
N ALA A 96 -6.59 11.99 -5.04
CA ALA A 96 -7.54 11.93 -3.93
C ALA A 96 -8.23 10.55 -3.80
N VAL A 97 -8.62 9.94 -4.93
CA VAL A 97 -9.17 8.57 -4.94
C VAL A 97 -8.17 7.58 -4.36
N GLY A 98 -6.90 7.65 -4.78
CA GLY A 98 -5.94 6.69 -4.29
C GLY A 98 -5.52 6.96 -2.84
N PHE A 99 -5.62 8.20 -2.32
CA PHE A 99 -5.51 8.45 -0.88
C PHE A 99 -6.62 7.72 -0.10
N VAL A 100 -7.86 7.73 -0.60
CA VAL A 100 -8.95 6.94 -0.03
C VAL A 100 -8.63 5.45 -0.10
N ALA A 101 -8.19 4.94 -1.26
CA ALA A 101 -7.84 3.53 -1.44
C ALA A 101 -6.72 3.06 -0.50
N ILE A 102 -5.69 3.87 -0.34
CA ILE A 102 -4.58 3.62 0.59
C ILE A 102 -5.07 3.62 2.02
N THR A 103 -5.92 4.58 2.40
CA THR A 103 -6.46 4.66 3.77
C THR A 103 -7.23 3.38 4.09
N GLN A 104 -8.07 2.90 3.17
CA GLN A 104 -8.78 1.64 3.32
C GLN A 104 -7.84 0.42 3.45
N LEU A 105 -6.78 0.36 2.63
CA LEU A 105 -5.78 -0.71 2.72
C LEU A 105 -5.05 -0.67 4.09
N THR A 106 -4.55 0.50 4.49
CA THR A 106 -3.87 0.68 5.77
C THR A 106 -4.79 0.33 6.95
N GLU A 107 -6.06 0.76 6.93
CA GLU A 107 -7.05 0.40 7.96
C GLU A 107 -7.35 -1.11 7.98
N ALA A 108 -7.34 -1.79 6.83
CA ALA A 108 -7.47 -3.24 6.76
C ALA A 108 -6.26 -3.96 7.37
N GLU A 109 -5.04 -3.52 7.02
CA GLU A 109 -3.79 -4.04 7.60
C GLU A 109 -3.73 -3.80 9.11
N GLU A 110 -3.99 -2.57 9.58
CA GLU A 110 -3.99 -2.20 11.00
C GLU A 110 -4.99 -3.04 11.82
N ARG A 111 -6.19 -3.26 11.28
CA ARG A 111 -7.18 -4.15 11.92
C ARG A 111 -6.69 -5.60 11.96
N ALA A 112 -6.07 -6.08 10.88
CA ALA A 112 -5.62 -7.46 10.80
C ALA A 112 -4.46 -7.77 11.76
N VAL A 113 -3.53 -6.83 11.96
CA VAL A 113 -2.37 -7.01 12.84
C VAL A 113 -2.66 -6.71 14.32
N LYS A 114 -3.81 -6.10 14.64
CA LYS A 114 -4.15 -5.71 16.01
C LYS A 114 -4.05 -6.90 16.97
N GLY A 115 -3.20 -6.76 17.99
CA GLY A 115 -2.97 -7.78 19.03
C GLY A 115 -2.03 -8.92 18.62
N LYS A 116 -1.45 -8.88 17.43
CA LYS A 116 -0.51 -9.89 16.91
C LYS A 116 0.91 -9.36 16.90
N THR A 117 1.89 -10.25 16.95
CA THR A 117 3.32 -9.91 16.90
C THR A 117 4.12 -10.91 16.07
N GLY A 118 5.32 -10.53 15.63
CA GLY A 118 6.22 -11.42 14.89
C GLY A 118 5.56 -12.00 13.62
N ASP A 119 5.76 -13.30 13.40
CA ASP A 119 5.26 -14.01 12.22
C ASP A 119 3.74 -13.93 12.10
N GLU A 120 3.02 -14.03 13.21
CA GLU A 120 1.55 -13.93 13.20
C GLU A 120 1.07 -12.59 12.64
N ALA A 121 1.74 -11.49 13.01
CA ALA A 121 1.43 -10.17 12.47
C ALA A 121 1.84 -10.04 11.00
N LEU A 122 2.97 -10.65 10.59
CA LEU A 122 3.42 -10.66 9.20
C LEU A 122 2.43 -11.39 8.28
N PHE A 123 1.98 -12.58 8.67
CA PHE A 123 0.97 -13.32 7.92
C PHE A 123 -0.37 -12.58 7.87
N ALA A 124 -0.82 -12.02 9.00
CA ALA A 124 -2.07 -11.26 9.04
C ALA A 124 -2.02 -10.01 8.14
N LEU A 125 -0.91 -9.29 8.13
CA LEU A 125 -0.70 -8.14 7.25
C LEU A 125 -0.74 -8.55 5.78
N ALA A 126 -0.03 -9.62 5.43
CA ALA A 126 0.05 -10.11 4.06
C ALA A 126 -1.31 -10.57 3.52
N GLU A 127 -2.08 -11.31 4.32
CA GLU A 127 -3.44 -11.73 3.97
C GLU A 127 -4.38 -10.53 3.82
N ALA A 128 -4.29 -9.52 4.70
CA ALA A 128 -5.11 -8.31 4.58
C ALA A 128 -4.80 -7.54 3.28
N PHE A 129 -3.52 -7.39 2.92
CA PHE A 129 -3.12 -6.81 1.65
C PHE A 129 -3.68 -7.60 0.46
N ARG A 130 -3.52 -8.93 0.48
CA ARG A 130 -3.97 -9.81 -0.60
C ARG A 130 -5.48 -9.80 -0.77
N ALA A 131 -6.23 -9.83 0.34
CA ALA A 131 -7.68 -9.69 0.35
C ALA A 131 -8.12 -8.36 -0.26
N PHE A 132 -7.53 -7.24 0.18
CA PHE A 132 -7.82 -5.92 -0.39
C PHE A 132 -7.52 -5.86 -1.89
N ALA A 133 -6.37 -6.39 -2.33
CA ALA A 133 -6.00 -6.38 -3.74
C ALA A 133 -6.93 -7.26 -4.61
N ARG A 134 -7.53 -8.31 -4.04
CA ARG A 134 -8.54 -9.15 -4.70
C ARG A 134 -9.91 -8.47 -4.75
N GLU A 135 -10.40 -7.97 -3.62
CA GLU A 135 -11.73 -7.38 -3.46
C GLU A 135 -11.85 -6.02 -4.15
N HIS A 136 -10.81 -5.18 -4.03
CA HIS A 136 -10.77 -3.79 -4.49
C HIS A 136 -9.75 -3.58 -5.60
N TYR A 137 -9.61 -4.54 -6.53
CA TYR A 137 -8.54 -4.55 -7.54
C TYR A 137 -8.42 -3.25 -8.36
N GLN A 138 -9.53 -2.58 -8.67
CA GLN A 138 -9.50 -1.33 -9.43
C GLN A 138 -8.93 -0.16 -8.61
N LEU A 139 -9.21 -0.11 -7.31
CA LEU A 139 -8.60 0.86 -6.38
C LEU A 139 -7.13 0.51 -6.15
N TYR A 140 -6.82 -0.77 -6.00
CA TYR A 140 -5.44 -1.24 -5.92
C TYR A 140 -4.60 -0.82 -7.14
N ARG A 141 -5.16 -0.89 -8.36
CA ARG A 141 -4.50 -0.38 -9.58
C ARG A 141 -4.26 1.12 -9.55
N VAL A 142 -5.15 1.89 -8.94
CA VAL A 142 -4.95 3.34 -8.72
C VAL A 142 -3.74 3.57 -7.82
N ILE A 143 -3.61 2.82 -6.71
CA ILE A 143 -2.45 2.88 -5.81
C ILE A 143 -1.13 2.59 -6.57
N MET A 144 -1.13 1.59 -7.46
CA MET A 144 0.06 1.23 -8.24
C MET A 144 0.39 2.22 -9.36
N GLY A 145 -0.54 3.10 -9.73
CA GLY A 145 -0.32 4.20 -10.68
C GLY A 145 0.48 5.38 -10.10
N PHE A 146 0.56 5.48 -8.76
CA PHE A 146 1.10 6.64 -8.05
C PHE A 146 2.54 7.07 -8.35
N PRO A 147 3.51 6.17 -8.62
CA PRO A 147 4.84 6.61 -9.03
C PRO A 147 4.84 7.48 -10.31
N LYS A 148 3.72 7.51 -11.06
CA LYS A 148 3.52 8.32 -12.26
C LYS A 148 2.83 9.67 -11.99
N TRP A 149 2.25 9.88 -10.81
CA TRP A 149 1.50 11.09 -10.45
C TRP A 149 2.35 11.98 -9.53
N ASN A 150 2.37 13.28 -9.81
CA ASN A 150 3.35 14.21 -9.25
C ASN A 150 3.26 14.28 -7.70
N ASN A 151 4.39 14.19 -7.02
CA ASN A 151 4.61 13.63 -5.67
C ASN A 151 3.92 14.24 -4.42
N ARG A 152 2.86 15.06 -4.53
CA ARG A 152 2.20 15.67 -3.33
C ARG A 152 1.68 14.63 -2.33
N MET A 153 1.31 13.45 -2.81
CA MET A 153 0.81 12.37 -1.96
C MET A 153 1.92 11.69 -1.14
N LEU A 154 3.13 11.59 -1.69
CA LEU A 154 4.30 11.12 -0.93
C LEU A 154 4.71 12.16 0.13
N GLU A 155 4.53 13.45 -0.14
CA GLU A 155 4.82 14.52 0.81
C GLU A 155 3.81 14.58 1.98
N GLN A 156 2.54 14.24 1.75
CA GLN A 156 1.47 14.39 2.76
C GLN A 156 1.12 13.10 3.53
N GLY A 157 1.48 11.92 3.00
CA GLY A 157 0.95 10.66 3.51
C GLY A 157 1.91 9.48 3.55
N ALA A 158 3.09 9.53 2.91
CA ALA A 158 3.99 8.39 2.75
C ALA A 158 4.26 7.62 4.05
N GLY A 159 4.45 8.34 5.16
CA GLY A 159 4.69 7.73 6.47
C GLY A 159 3.53 6.89 6.99
N LYS A 160 2.27 7.31 6.76
CA LYS A 160 1.07 6.57 7.18
C LYS A 160 0.87 5.30 6.35
N ILE A 161 1.19 5.36 5.06
CA ILE A 161 0.99 4.27 4.09
C ILE A 161 1.82 3.05 4.44
N VAL A 162 3.07 3.27 4.83
CA VAL A 162 4.01 2.18 5.13
C VAL A 162 3.99 1.79 6.61
N ARG A 163 3.26 2.52 7.45
CA ARG A 163 3.28 2.37 8.91
C ARG A 163 2.99 0.93 9.38
N PRO A 164 1.92 0.24 8.92
CA PRO A 164 1.63 -1.10 9.42
C PRO A 164 2.76 -2.07 9.11
N VAL A 165 3.28 -1.99 7.88
CA VAL A 165 4.40 -2.82 7.42
C VAL A 165 5.65 -2.56 8.27
N MET A 166 6.00 -1.30 8.50
CA MET A 166 7.16 -0.93 9.30
C MET A 166 7.01 -1.37 10.76
N GLN A 167 5.80 -1.27 11.33
CA GLN A 167 5.52 -1.75 12.69
C GLN A 167 5.72 -3.26 12.84
N VAL A 168 5.26 -4.04 11.85
CA VAL A 168 5.50 -5.49 11.83
C VAL A 168 7.00 -5.80 11.70
N LEU A 169 7.70 -5.14 10.78
CA LEU A 169 9.14 -5.37 10.54
C LEU A 169 10.01 -4.97 11.74
N ALA A 170 9.59 -3.97 12.53
CA ALA A 170 10.28 -3.55 13.75
C ALA A 170 10.33 -4.68 14.81
N GLY A 171 9.40 -5.64 14.76
CA GLY A 171 9.38 -6.80 15.65
C GLY A 171 10.50 -7.81 15.42
N TYR A 172 11.28 -7.68 14.34
CA TYR A 172 12.33 -8.62 13.94
C TYR A 172 13.76 -8.14 14.29
N GLY A 173 13.92 -7.09 15.08
CA GLY A 173 15.26 -6.62 15.49
C GLY A 173 16.11 -6.04 14.34
N LEU A 174 15.47 -5.58 13.26
CA LEU A 174 16.15 -5.01 12.11
C LEU A 174 16.60 -3.56 12.36
N SER A 175 17.78 -3.20 11.85
CA SER A 175 18.16 -1.78 11.69
C SER A 175 17.20 -1.04 10.76
N GLU A 176 17.12 0.28 10.89
CA GLU A 176 16.24 1.13 10.07
C GLU A 176 16.44 0.91 8.56
N VAL A 177 17.70 0.83 8.11
CA VAL A 177 18.02 0.59 6.70
C VAL A 177 17.53 -0.79 6.25
N GLN A 178 17.70 -1.83 7.08
CA GLN A 178 17.19 -3.17 6.79
C GLN A 178 15.66 -3.18 6.70
N GLN A 179 14.95 -2.45 7.57
CA GLN A 179 13.49 -2.33 7.49
C GLN A 179 13.05 -1.76 6.13
N PHE A 180 13.71 -0.72 5.61
CA PHE A 180 13.36 -0.18 4.27
C PHE A 180 13.66 -1.16 3.12
N HIS A 181 14.70 -1.98 3.23
CA HIS A 181 14.96 -3.03 2.25
C HIS A 181 13.88 -4.12 2.30
N TRP A 182 13.57 -4.61 3.50
CA TRP A 182 12.60 -5.69 3.68
C TRP A 182 11.16 -5.25 3.43
N GLN A 183 10.83 -3.99 3.71
CA GLN A 183 9.57 -3.37 3.31
C GLN A 183 9.37 -3.45 1.79
N ARG A 184 10.40 -3.14 1.00
CA ARG A 184 10.35 -3.24 -0.47
C ARG A 184 10.29 -4.67 -0.97
N VAL A 185 11.00 -5.60 -0.33
CA VAL A 185 10.95 -7.04 -0.66
C VAL A 185 9.55 -7.59 -0.42
N LEU A 186 8.99 -7.37 0.78
CA LEU A 186 7.65 -7.81 1.14
C LEU A 186 6.61 -7.20 0.20
N ARG A 187 6.62 -5.88 0.02
CA ARG A 187 5.70 -5.20 -0.90
C ARG A 187 5.85 -5.73 -2.33
N GLY A 188 7.06 -5.88 -2.84
CA GLY A 188 7.31 -6.36 -4.19
C GLY A 188 6.74 -7.76 -4.43
N MET A 189 6.95 -8.66 -3.47
CA MET A 189 6.38 -10.01 -3.51
C MET A 189 4.85 -9.98 -3.46
N MET A 190 4.24 -9.26 -2.50
CA MET A 190 2.78 -9.17 -2.38
C MET A 190 2.13 -8.57 -3.63
N VAL A 191 2.74 -7.51 -4.19
CA VAL A 191 2.30 -6.87 -5.42
C VAL A 191 2.37 -7.82 -6.60
N GLY A 192 3.46 -8.59 -6.71
CA GLY A 192 3.66 -9.58 -7.77
C GLY A 192 2.61 -10.69 -7.75
N PHE A 193 2.35 -11.27 -6.57
CA PHE A 193 1.30 -12.29 -6.40
C PHE A 193 -0.08 -11.74 -6.77
N ALA A 194 -0.47 -10.59 -6.22
CA ALA A 194 -1.78 -9.97 -6.51
C ALA A 194 -1.94 -9.67 -8.01
N PHE A 195 -0.88 -9.18 -8.67
CA PHE A 195 -0.89 -8.94 -10.11
C PHE A 195 -1.11 -10.23 -10.92
N HIS A 196 -0.32 -11.27 -10.63
CA HIS A 196 -0.41 -12.54 -11.35
C HIS A 196 -1.76 -13.24 -11.14
N GLU A 197 -2.28 -13.26 -9.92
CA GLU A 197 -3.59 -13.85 -9.63
C GLU A 197 -4.71 -13.17 -10.41
N HIS A 198 -4.71 -11.84 -10.45
CA HIS A 198 -5.72 -11.12 -11.20
C HIS A 198 -5.58 -11.34 -12.71
N ALA A 199 -4.36 -11.50 -13.22
CA ALA A 199 -4.09 -11.81 -14.62
C ALA A 199 -4.47 -13.25 -15.02
N GLY A 200 -5.10 -14.03 -14.13
CA GLY A 200 -5.43 -15.45 -14.36
C GLY A 200 -4.21 -16.38 -14.25
N GLY A 201 -3.10 -15.89 -13.71
CA GLY A 201 -1.89 -16.67 -13.44
C GLY A 201 -2.12 -17.75 -12.37
N PHE A 202 -1.13 -18.62 -12.22
CA PHE A 202 -1.15 -19.77 -11.31
C PHE A 202 -2.26 -20.81 -11.59
N SER A 203 -2.98 -20.70 -12.71
CA SER A 203 -4.09 -21.60 -13.07
C SER A 203 -3.68 -22.83 -13.88
N HIS A 204 -2.44 -22.88 -14.40
CA HIS A 204 -2.00 -23.93 -15.31
C HIS A 204 -1.70 -25.26 -14.60
N PHE A 205 -1.14 -25.21 -13.39
CA PHE A 205 -0.78 -26.40 -12.61
C PHE A 205 -1.82 -26.62 -11.50
N PRO A 206 -2.14 -27.89 -11.15
CA PRO A 206 -3.15 -28.21 -10.14
C PRO A 206 -2.58 -28.11 -8.72
N VAL A 207 -1.92 -26.99 -8.40
CA VAL A 207 -1.35 -26.71 -7.07
C VAL A 207 -2.08 -25.51 -6.49
N ASP A 208 -2.31 -25.53 -5.18
CA ASP A 208 -2.96 -24.41 -4.51
C ASP A 208 -2.05 -23.17 -4.50
N LYS A 209 -2.53 -22.08 -5.08
CA LYS A 209 -1.84 -20.79 -5.06
C LYS A 209 -1.75 -20.21 -3.65
N ASP A 210 -2.67 -20.58 -2.76
CA ASP A 210 -2.66 -20.12 -1.37
C ASP A 210 -1.50 -20.76 -0.60
N GLU A 211 -1.20 -22.04 -0.85
CA GLU A 211 0.03 -22.69 -0.34
C GLU A 211 1.29 -21.98 -0.83
N SER A 212 1.34 -21.63 -2.12
CA SER A 212 2.48 -20.89 -2.70
C SER A 212 2.67 -19.52 -2.04
N TYR A 213 1.58 -18.83 -1.71
CA TYR A 213 1.63 -17.55 -1.01
C TYR A 213 2.13 -17.72 0.43
N CYS A 214 1.64 -18.72 1.16
CA CYS A 214 2.13 -19.05 2.50
C CYS A 214 3.64 -19.37 2.50
N ILE A 215 4.11 -20.15 1.53
CA ILE A 215 5.55 -20.44 1.35
C ILE A 215 6.35 -19.15 1.14
N ALA A 216 5.84 -18.22 0.33
CA ALA A 216 6.51 -16.94 0.07
C ALA A 216 6.61 -16.08 1.35
N ILE A 217 5.54 -15.98 2.13
CA ILE A 217 5.54 -15.25 3.42
C ILE A 217 6.46 -15.92 4.42
N GLN A 218 6.39 -17.24 4.57
CA GLN A 218 7.27 -18.00 5.46
C GLN A 218 8.74 -17.80 5.08
N SER A 219 9.07 -17.82 3.79
CA SER A 219 10.44 -17.59 3.30
C SER A 219 10.97 -16.19 3.68
N ILE A 220 10.09 -15.19 3.70
CA ILE A 220 10.41 -13.85 4.20
C ILE A 220 10.59 -13.88 5.72
N ALA A 221 9.67 -14.46 6.48
CA ALA A 221 9.77 -14.60 7.94
C ALA A 221 11.09 -15.25 8.37
N ASP A 222 11.44 -16.38 7.76
CA ASP A 222 12.69 -17.11 8.00
C ASP A 222 13.92 -16.24 7.71
N SER A 223 13.84 -15.40 6.68
CA SER A 223 14.94 -14.48 6.32
C SER A 223 15.06 -13.32 7.31
N LEU A 224 13.94 -12.80 7.79
CA LEU A 224 13.89 -11.75 8.80
C LEU A 224 14.48 -12.23 10.12
N HIS A 225 14.10 -13.42 10.60
CA HIS A 225 14.68 -14.05 11.80
C HIS A 225 16.19 -14.25 11.66
N ARG A 226 16.65 -14.76 10.51
CA ARG A 226 18.10 -14.94 10.27
C ARG A 226 18.86 -13.62 10.35
N ILE A 227 18.30 -12.53 9.82
CA ILE A 227 19.00 -11.24 9.79
C ILE A 227 18.92 -10.51 11.12
N GLY A 228 17.78 -10.57 11.80
CA GLY A 228 17.59 -10.00 13.14
C GLY A 228 18.40 -10.71 14.23
N GLY A 229 18.67 -12.01 14.04
CA GLY A 229 19.53 -12.79 14.93
C GLY A 229 21.04 -12.62 14.69
N MET A 230 21.46 -11.90 13.64
CA MET A 230 22.88 -11.66 13.32
C MET A 230 23.43 -10.37 13.96
N THR A 231 22.67 -9.75 14.85
CA THR A 231 23.01 -8.49 15.55
C THR A 231 23.73 -8.70 16.89
N GLU A 232 24.35 -9.85 17.11
CA GLU A 232 25.31 -10.11 18.22
C GLU A 232 26.77 -10.00 17.75
#